data_AF-A0A2V6RRY5-F1
#
_entry.id   AF-A0A2V6RRY5-F1
#
_cell.length_a   1.000
_cell.length_b   1.000
_cell.length_c   1.000
_cell.angle_alpha   90.00
_cell.angle_beta   90.00
_cell.angle_gamma   90.00
#
_symmetry.space_group_name_H-M   'P 1'
#
loop_
_entity.id
_entity.type
_entity.pdbx_description
1 polymer ?
#
loop_
_entity_poly.entity_id
_entity_poly.type
_entity_poly.pdbx_seq_one_letter_code
_entity_poly.pdbx_strand_id
1 'polypeptide(L)'
;MSEPAKPSQANIDKMWSYARKYAEKSGTSLHPDVGVTETVVEGLARHIEQVGRPLCPCNFYPDPQAEAKLRRWICACDEMQKWKYCHCLLFVAPDGRPITEHLPEDHEGRAAYGVVKDPHPDKGRATARVLERQKTEGAGE
;
A
#
# COMPACT_ATOMS: atom_id res chain seq x y z
N MET A 1 16.30 16.27 -20.76
CA MET A 1 15.36 15.16 -20.51
C MET A 1 14.01 15.81 -20.28
N SER A 2 13.02 15.59 -21.15
CA SER A 2 11.70 16.19 -20.97
C SER A 2 11.05 15.58 -19.73
N GLU A 3 10.54 16.41 -18.83
CA GLU A 3 9.74 15.94 -17.71
C GLU A 3 8.55 15.13 -18.26
N PRO A 4 8.31 13.92 -17.76
CA PRO A 4 7.16 13.14 -18.20
C PRO A 4 5.89 13.88 -17.83
N ALA A 5 4.98 14.03 -18.79
CA ALA A 5 3.71 14.73 -18.60
C ALA A 5 3.00 14.25 -17.33
N LYS A 6 2.45 15.21 -16.58
CA LYS A 6 1.65 14.94 -15.40
C LYS A 6 0.42 14.10 -15.80
N PRO A 7 0.01 13.09 -15.02
CA PRO A 7 -1.21 12.32 -15.30
C PRO A 7 -2.44 13.23 -15.36
N SER A 8 -3.52 12.74 -15.97
CA SER A 8 -4.79 13.47 -16.01
C SER A 8 -5.33 13.78 -14.61
N GLN A 9 -5.89 14.97 -14.45
CA GLN A 9 -6.45 15.43 -13.18
C GLN A 9 -7.53 14.46 -12.65
N ALA A 10 -8.34 13.88 -13.55
CA ALA A 10 -9.35 12.89 -13.19
C ALA A 10 -8.75 11.64 -12.51
N ASN A 11 -7.60 11.13 -12.99
CA ASN A 11 -6.93 10.00 -12.36
C ASN A 11 -6.26 10.37 -11.03
N ILE A 12 -5.71 11.58 -10.93
CA ILE A 12 -5.15 12.13 -9.68
C ILE A 12 -6.24 12.24 -8.61
N ASP A 13 -7.39 12.85 -8.94
CA ASP A 13 -8.51 13.01 -8.01
C ASP A 13 -9.08 11.65 -7.57
N LYS A 14 -9.17 10.69 -8.49
CA LYS A 14 -9.56 9.32 -8.21
C LYS A 14 -8.61 8.67 -7.19
N MET A 15 -7.29 8.86 -7.34
CA MET A 15 -6.29 8.30 -6.44
C MET A 15 -6.26 9.00 -5.08
N TRP A 16 -6.51 10.31 -5.02
CA TRP A 16 -6.72 11.01 -3.75
C TRP A 16 -7.95 10.50 -3.00
N SER A 17 -9.08 10.34 -3.70
CA SER A 17 -10.30 9.80 -3.11
C SER A 17 -10.09 8.38 -2.58
N TYR A 18 -9.40 7.54 -3.37
CA TYR A 18 -9.02 6.19 -2.97
C TYR A 18 -8.11 6.19 -1.73
N ALA A 19 -7.04 6.99 -1.72
CA ALA A 19 -6.07 7.04 -0.63
C ALA A 19 -6.73 7.44 0.70
N ARG A 20 -7.54 8.51 0.70
CA ARG A 20 -8.25 8.97 1.91
C ARG A 20 -9.19 7.90 2.46
N LYS A 21 -10.03 7.31 1.60
CA LYS A 21 -10.98 6.25 1.99
C LYS A 21 -10.25 5.00 2.49
N TYR A 22 -9.15 4.61 1.86
CA TYR A 22 -8.41 3.44 2.27
C TYR A 22 -7.66 3.66 3.59
N ALA A 23 -7.11 4.85 3.82
CA ALA A 23 -6.50 5.20 5.10
C ALA A 23 -7.51 5.08 6.25
N GLU A 24 -8.70 5.66 6.10
CA GLU A 24 -9.79 5.55 7.07
C GLU A 24 -10.21 4.08 7.30
N LYS A 25 -10.46 3.33 6.22
CA LYS A 25 -10.87 1.92 6.27
C LYS A 25 -9.83 1.03 6.94
N SER A 26 -8.55 1.27 6.66
CA SER A 26 -7.46 0.46 7.20
C SER A 26 -7.01 0.91 8.58
N GLY A 27 -7.47 2.06 9.08
CA GLY A 27 -7.00 2.63 10.34
C GLY A 27 -5.54 3.06 10.26
N THR A 28 -5.15 3.67 9.15
CA THR A 28 -3.87 4.35 8.97
C THR A 28 -4.09 5.84 8.71
N SER A 29 -3.02 6.60 8.70
CA SER A 29 -2.99 7.98 8.21
C SER A 29 -2.33 8.04 6.83
N LEU A 30 -2.59 9.12 6.08
CA LEU A 30 -1.68 9.51 4.99
C LEU A 30 -0.41 10.10 5.59
N HIS A 31 0.68 10.14 4.82
CA HIS A 31 1.94 10.67 5.31
C HIS A 31 1.78 12.15 5.75
N PRO A 32 2.35 12.57 6.89
CA PRO A 32 2.24 13.94 7.38
C PRO A 32 2.91 14.95 6.46
N ASP A 33 3.97 14.55 5.76
CA ASP A 33 4.49 15.30 4.61
C ASP A 33 3.61 15.03 3.38
N VAL A 34 2.86 16.06 2.98
CA VAL A 34 1.92 16.01 1.86
C VAL A 34 2.64 15.74 0.53
N GLY A 35 3.89 16.18 0.36
CA GLY A 35 4.67 15.96 -0.86
C GLY A 35 4.95 14.47 -1.12
N VAL A 36 5.14 13.68 -0.07
CA VAL A 36 5.25 12.21 -0.16
C VAL A 36 3.94 11.62 -0.68
N THR A 37 2.82 12.04 -0.08
CA THR A 37 1.48 11.57 -0.48
C THR A 37 1.18 11.94 -1.94
N GLU A 38 1.44 13.19 -2.34
CA GLU A 38 1.27 13.68 -3.71
C GLU A 38 2.07 12.86 -4.71
N THR A 39 3.35 12.62 -4.43
CA THR A 39 4.24 11.84 -5.30
C THR A 39 3.70 10.42 -5.52
N VAL A 40 3.25 9.76 -4.46
CA VAL A 40 2.70 8.39 -4.58
C VAL A 40 1.35 8.40 -5.30
N VAL A 41 0.48 9.38 -5.03
CA VAL A 41 -0.82 9.53 -5.71
C VAL A 41 -0.63 9.75 -7.21
N GLU A 42 0.31 10.61 -7.61
CA GLU A 42 0.64 10.84 -9.02
C GLU A 42 1.23 9.59 -9.68
N GLY A 43 2.09 8.86 -8.97
CA GLY A 43 2.63 7.58 -9.46
C GLY A 43 1.54 6.52 -9.68
N LEU A 44 0.59 6.40 -8.75
CA LEU A 44 -0.57 5.50 -8.90
C LEU A 44 -1.45 5.91 -10.08
N ALA A 45 -1.70 7.21 -10.25
CA ALA A 45 -2.48 7.75 -11.35
C ALA A 45 -1.80 7.49 -12.71
N ARG A 46 -0.47 7.65 -12.77
CA ARG A 46 0.33 7.33 -13.95
C ARG A 46 0.23 5.86 -14.34
N HIS A 47 0.29 4.94 -13.37
CA HIS A 47 0.11 3.52 -13.67
C HIS A 47 -1.32 3.17 -14.13
N ILE A 48 -2.34 3.90 -13.70
CA ILE A 48 -3.68 3.74 -14.28
C ILE A 48 -3.67 4.05 -15.78
N GLU A 49 -2.98 5.10 -16.21
CA GLU A 49 -2.90 5.47 -17.63
C GLU A 49 -2.04 4.50 -18.44
N GLN A 50 -0.95 4.02 -17.85
CA GLN A 50 0.00 3.14 -18.53
C GLN A 50 -0.50 1.69 -18.62
N VAL A 51 -1.00 1.14 -17.52
CA VAL A 51 -1.30 -0.30 -17.38
C VAL A 51 -2.74 -0.57 -16.95
N GLY A 52 -3.60 0.46 -16.90
CA GLY A 52 -5.03 0.34 -16.57
C GLY A 52 -5.34 0.16 -15.08
N ARG A 53 -4.32 0.02 -14.22
CA ARG A 53 -4.47 -0.33 -12.80
C ARG A 53 -3.51 0.50 -11.93
N PRO A 54 -3.84 0.78 -10.66
CA PRO A 54 -2.97 1.54 -9.76
C PRO A 54 -1.84 0.65 -9.21
N LEU A 55 -0.91 0.27 -10.09
CA LEU A 55 0.29 -0.48 -9.73
C LEU A 55 1.16 0.35 -8.77
N CYS A 56 1.77 -0.29 -7.78
CA CYS A 56 2.58 0.38 -6.75
C CYS A 56 3.73 1.19 -7.39
N PRO A 57 3.83 2.51 -7.18
CA PRO A 57 4.81 3.33 -7.89
C PRO A 57 6.22 3.27 -7.29
N CYS A 58 6.39 2.71 -6.10
CA CYS A 58 7.67 2.64 -5.41
C CYS A 58 8.44 1.32 -5.67
N ASN A 59 8.12 0.60 -6.74
CA ASN A 59 8.82 -0.62 -7.15
C ASN A 59 9.25 -0.52 -8.63
N PHE A 60 10.28 -1.28 -8.99
CA PHE A 60 10.74 -1.42 -10.36
C PHE A 60 10.08 -2.64 -11.02
N TYR A 61 9.53 -2.45 -12.22
CA TYR A 61 8.90 -3.50 -12.99
C TYR A 61 9.58 -3.64 -14.35
N PRO A 62 10.23 -4.78 -14.65
CA PRO A 62 10.75 -5.05 -15.99
C PRO A 62 9.64 -5.05 -17.06
N ASP A 63 8.47 -5.59 -16.71
CA ASP A 63 7.26 -5.55 -17.53
C ASP A 63 6.05 -5.12 -16.69
N PRO A 64 5.74 -3.80 -16.65
CA PRO A 64 4.59 -3.27 -15.91
C PRO A 64 3.24 -3.84 -16.37
N GLN A 65 3.10 -4.20 -17.66
CA GLN A 65 1.83 -4.72 -18.21
C GLN A 65 1.58 -6.14 -17.74
N ALA A 66 2.59 -7.00 -17.76
CA ALA A 66 2.49 -8.34 -17.20
C ALA A 66 2.21 -8.28 -15.70
N GLU A 67 2.90 -7.38 -14.99
CA GLU A 67 2.71 -7.23 -13.55
C GLU A 67 1.31 -6.75 -13.19
N ALA A 68 0.77 -5.79 -13.96
CA ALA A 68 -0.56 -5.27 -13.74
C ALA A 68 -1.66 -6.32 -13.91
N LYS A 69 -1.40 -7.45 -14.57
CA LYS A 69 -2.35 -8.59 -14.62
C LYS A 69 -2.42 -9.32 -13.29
N LEU A 70 -1.32 -9.36 -12.54
CA LEU A 70 -1.25 -9.93 -11.20
C LEU A 70 -1.83 -8.96 -10.18
N ARG A 71 -2.21 -9.46 -8.99
CA ARG A 71 -2.78 -8.62 -7.92
C ARG A 71 -1.74 -8.18 -6.88
N ARG A 72 -0.56 -8.81 -6.86
CA ARG A 72 0.44 -8.68 -5.79
C ARG A 72 0.84 -7.23 -5.49
N TRP A 73 1.02 -6.40 -6.52
CA TRP A 73 1.51 -5.02 -6.37
C TRP A 73 0.47 -3.93 -6.62
N ILE A 74 -0.80 -4.30 -6.69
CA ILE A 74 -1.86 -3.37 -7.08
C ILE A 74 -2.40 -2.74 -5.81
N CYS A 75 -2.35 -1.42 -5.72
CA CYS A 75 -2.65 -0.70 -4.49
C CYS A 75 -4.10 -1.00 -4.02
N ALA A 76 -4.33 -1.45 -2.80
CA ALA A 76 -3.37 -1.77 -1.74
C ALA A 76 -2.76 -3.16 -1.96
N CYS A 77 -1.43 -3.21 -2.07
CA CYS A 77 -0.66 -4.41 -2.41
C CYS A 77 -0.75 -5.48 -1.31
N ASP A 78 -0.25 -6.68 -1.62
CA ASP A 78 -0.27 -7.83 -0.71
C ASP A 78 0.31 -7.52 0.68
N GLU A 79 1.41 -6.78 0.75
CA GLU A 79 2.05 -6.42 2.03
C GLU A 79 1.13 -5.56 2.90
N MET A 80 0.45 -4.59 2.29
CA MET A 80 -0.53 -3.77 2.99
C MET A 80 -1.72 -4.62 3.46
N GLN A 81 -2.17 -5.59 2.65
CA GLN A 81 -3.32 -6.43 3.00
C GLN A 81 -2.99 -7.57 3.98
N LYS A 82 -1.73 -7.99 4.10
CA LYS A 82 -1.28 -9.04 5.02
C LYS A 82 -0.72 -8.46 6.32
N TRP A 83 0.14 -7.46 6.20
CA TRP A 83 0.95 -6.94 7.32
C TRP A 83 0.68 -5.47 7.64
N LYS A 84 -0.19 -4.79 6.86
CA LYS A 84 -0.45 -3.35 7.03
C LYS A 84 0.81 -2.49 6.86
N TYR A 85 1.79 -3.02 6.13
CA TYR A 85 3.03 -2.34 5.80
C TYR A 85 2.91 -1.70 4.41
N CYS A 86 3.28 -0.42 4.30
CA CYS A 86 3.30 0.32 3.05
C CYS A 86 4.70 0.89 2.80
N HIS A 87 5.47 0.24 1.93
CA HIS A 87 6.81 0.71 1.53
C HIS A 87 6.79 2.13 0.96
N CYS A 88 5.75 2.50 0.21
CA CYS A 88 5.64 3.84 -0.36
C CYS A 88 5.32 4.94 0.67
N LEU A 89 5.12 4.58 1.94
CA LEU A 89 4.73 5.50 3.02
C LEU A 89 3.41 6.25 2.77
N LEU A 90 2.54 5.76 1.89
CA LEU A 90 1.21 6.33 1.67
C LEU A 90 0.25 6.04 2.83
N PHE A 91 0.37 4.85 3.43
CA PHE A 91 -0.46 4.41 4.56
C PHE A 91 0.45 4.11 5.75
N VAL A 92 0.45 5.02 6.72
CA VAL A 92 1.43 5.04 7.81
C VAL A 92 0.77 5.25 9.17
N ALA A 93 1.55 5.10 10.24
CA ALA A 93 1.17 5.57 11.56
C ALA A 93 1.09 7.11 11.60
N PRO A 94 0.43 7.73 12.61
CA PRO A 94 0.27 9.18 12.68
C PRO A 94 1.57 9.98 12.69
N ASP A 95 2.70 9.36 13.07
CA ASP A 95 4.03 9.96 13.08
C ASP A 95 4.77 9.84 11.73
N GLY A 96 4.13 9.30 10.69
CA GLY A 96 4.69 9.15 9.35
C GLY A 96 5.48 7.86 9.13
N ARG A 97 5.69 7.03 10.16
CA ARG A 97 6.46 5.78 10.01
C ARG A 97 5.58 4.63 9.50
N PRO A 98 6.14 3.70 8.71
CA PRO A 98 5.40 2.52 8.28
C PRO A 98 5.09 1.63 9.49
N ILE A 99 3.92 1.00 9.51
CA ILE A 99 3.57 0.01 10.52
C ILE A 99 4.34 -1.27 10.22
N THR A 100 5.16 -1.74 11.16
CA THR A 100 6.00 -2.94 11.01
C THR A 100 5.67 -4.04 12.02
N GLU A 101 4.71 -3.78 12.92
CA GLU A 101 4.28 -4.73 13.96
C GLU A 101 3.87 -6.10 13.42
N HIS A 102 3.25 -6.19 12.24
CA HIS A 102 2.75 -7.46 11.73
C HIS A 102 3.71 -8.14 10.73
N LEU A 103 4.84 -7.52 10.41
CA LEU A 103 5.84 -8.10 9.51
C LEU A 103 6.54 -9.33 10.13
N PRO A 104 7.06 -10.26 9.33
CA PRO A 104 8.01 -11.28 9.80
C PRO A 104 9.25 -10.66 10.46
N GLU A 105 9.89 -11.38 11.39
CA GLU A 105 11.07 -10.89 12.12
C GLU A 105 12.28 -10.60 11.21
N ASP A 106 12.43 -11.38 10.15
CA ASP A 106 13.49 -11.29 9.15
C ASP A 106 13.18 -10.28 8.02
N HIS A 107 12.04 -9.59 8.07
CA HIS A 107 11.65 -8.64 7.04
C HIS A 107 12.46 -7.34 7.10
N GLU A 108 12.93 -6.86 5.95
CA GLU A 108 13.79 -5.66 5.83
C GLU A 108 13.19 -4.41 6.49
N GLY A 109 11.86 -4.23 6.39
CA GLY A 109 11.16 -3.12 7.03
C GLY A 109 11.34 -3.08 8.56
N ARG A 110 11.42 -4.24 9.23
CA ARG A 110 11.72 -4.29 10.67
C ARG A 110 13.19 -4.00 10.96
N ALA A 111 14.11 -4.44 10.10
CA ALA A 111 15.52 -4.10 10.24
C ALA A 111 15.77 -2.58 10.11
N ALA A 112 15.05 -1.91 9.20
CA ALA A 112 15.20 -0.48 8.95
C ALA A 112 14.48 0.40 9.98
N TYR A 113 13.23 0.07 10.36
CA TYR A 113 12.39 0.93 11.19
C TYR A 113 12.19 0.43 12.63
N GLY A 114 12.71 -0.75 12.97
CA GLY A 114 12.37 -1.46 14.19
C GLY A 114 10.90 -1.91 14.19
N VAL A 115 10.33 -2.07 15.37
CA VAL A 115 8.91 -2.43 15.55
C VAL A 115 8.09 -1.16 15.79
N VAL A 116 7.34 -0.76 14.77
CA VAL A 116 6.36 0.33 14.82
C VAL A 116 4.98 -0.27 15.01
N LYS A 117 4.34 0.09 16.13
CA LYS A 117 3.03 -0.41 16.54
C LYS A 117 1.91 0.07 15.64
N ASP A 118 0.93 -0.80 15.43
CA ASP A 118 -0.32 -0.48 14.75
C ASP A 118 -1.26 0.23 15.74
N PRO A 119 -1.64 1.50 15.49
CA PRO A 119 -2.57 2.21 16.37
C PRO A 119 -4.01 1.64 16.31
N HIS A 120 -4.36 0.92 15.24
CA HIS A 120 -5.70 0.39 14.99
C HIS A 120 -5.63 -1.07 14.47
N PRO A 121 -5.21 -2.03 15.32
CA PRO A 121 -5.01 -3.43 14.93
C PRO A 121 -6.33 -4.16 14.60
N ASP A 122 -7.48 -3.59 14.96
CA ASP A 122 -8.82 -4.04 14.63
C ASP A 122 -9.22 -3.73 13.17
N LYS A 123 -8.49 -2.82 12.50
CA LYS A 123 -8.77 -2.39 11.12
C LYS A 123 -7.72 -2.89 10.11
N GLY A 124 -8.12 -2.96 8.84
CA GLY A 124 -7.23 -3.39 7.75
C GLY A 124 -6.87 -4.89 7.80
N ARG A 125 -5.71 -5.24 7.25
CA ARG A 125 -5.18 -6.62 7.17
C ARG A 125 -6.17 -7.65 6.60
N ALA A 126 -6.97 -7.26 5.60
CA ALA A 126 -8.07 -8.07 5.08
C ALA A 126 -7.63 -9.48 4.63
N THR A 127 -6.50 -9.59 3.93
CA THR A 127 -5.97 -10.89 3.49
C THR A 127 -5.48 -11.71 4.69
N ALA A 128 -4.81 -11.09 5.65
CA ALA A 128 -4.34 -11.77 6.84
C ALA A 128 -5.51 -12.39 7.63
N ARG A 129 -6.58 -11.63 7.84
CA ARG A 129 -7.78 -12.10 8.56
C ARG A 129 -8.44 -13.30 7.87
N VAL A 130 -8.48 -13.32 6.54
CA VAL A 130 -8.99 -14.46 5.77
C VAL A 130 -8.09 -15.68 5.95
N LEU A 131 -6.78 -15.52 5.85
CA LEU A 131 -5.82 -16.62 6.02
C LEU A 131 -5.83 -17.18 7.45
N GLU A 132 -5.92 -16.32 8.45
CA GLU A 132 -6.04 -16.70 9.87
C GLU A 132 -7.33 -17.51 10.10
N ARG A 133 -8.47 -17.07 9.54
CA ARG A 133 -9.74 -17.80 9.62
C ARG A 133 -9.67 -19.18 8.94
N GLN A 134 -9.07 -19.27 7.76
CA GLN A 134 -8.91 -20.54 7.05
C GLN A 134 -8.06 -21.54 7.83
N LYS A 135 -7.01 -21.07 8.50
CA LYS A 135 -6.17 -21.92 9.37
C LYS A 135 -6.94 -22.45 10.57
N THR A 136 -7.79 -21.63 11.20
CA THR A 136 -8.61 -22.06 12.34
C THR A 136 -9.69 -23.06 11.92
N GLU A 137 -10.26 -22.91 10.72
CA GLU A 137 -11.29 -23.82 10.19
C GLU A 137 -10.69 -25.15 9.73
N GLY A 138 -9.52 -25.14 9.07
CA GLY A 138 -8.84 -26.35 8.59
C GLY A 138 -8.04 -27.12 9.65
N ALA A 139 -7.84 -26.58 10.86
CA ALA A 139 -7.22 -27.29 11.98
C ALA A 139 -8.22 -28.07 12.85
N GLY A 140 -9.52 -27.98 12.52
CA GLY A 140 -10.61 -28.68 13.19
C GLY A 140 -11.11 -29.94 12.46
N GLU A 141 -10.44 -30.35 11.38
CA GLU A 141 -10.67 -31.60 10.64
C GLU A 141 -9.55 -32.63 10.89
#